data_AF-A0A7L8A6X3-F1
#
_entry.id   AF-A0A7L8A6X3-F1
#
_cell.length_a   1.000
_cell.length_b   1.000
_cell.length_c   1.000
_cell.angle_alpha   90.00
_cell.angle_beta   90.00
_cell.angle_gamma   90.00
#
_symmetry.space_group_name_H-M   'P 1'
#
loop_
_entity.id
_entity.type
_entity.pdbx_description
1 polymer ?
#
loop_
_entity_poly.entity_id
_entity_poly.type
_entity_poly.pdbx_seq_one_letter_code
_entity_poly.pdbx_strand_id
1 'polypeptide(L)'
;MNNINDIKQVEGNVSANTYHSLLELASQNLGIVSVPYYQVKELIDSNKIFHLLPEWSIKTHKLYLVYAQRRVIPKKMSLFNSAVTEWLSTDNQYLL
;
A
#
# COMPACT_ATOMS: atom_id res chain seq x y z
N MET A 1 15.06 -9.80 -27.82
CA MET A 1 13.74 -9.14 -27.93
C MET A 1 12.70 -10.18 -27.57
N ASN A 2 12.16 -10.13 -26.35
CA ASN A 2 11.16 -11.10 -25.90
C ASN A 2 9.82 -10.83 -26.63
N ASN A 3 9.19 -11.90 -27.11
CA ASN A 3 7.99 -11.84 -27.91
C ASN A 3 6.81 -11.38 -27.02
N ILE A 4 6.04 -10.38 -27.47
CA ILE A 4 4.95 -9.76 -26.70
C ILE A 4 3.84 -10.79 -26.35
N ASN A 5 3.84 -11.94 -27.03
CA ASN A 5 2.90 -13.04 -26.84
C ASN A 5 3.17 -13.94 -25.63
N ASP A 6 4.28 -13.77 -24.90
CA ASP A 6 4.58 -14.56 -23.68
C ASP A 6 4.03 -13.93 -22.38
N ILE A 7 3.30 -12.81 -22.47
CA ILE A 7 2.65 -12.20 -21.30
C ILE A 7 1.43 -13.03 -20.94
N LYS A 8 1.54 -13.84 -19.88
CA LYS A 8 0.40 -14.56 -19.29
C LYS A 8 -0.17 -13.79 -18.11
N GLN A 9 -1.49 -13.74 -18.03
CA GLN A 9 -2.18 -13.29 -16.84
C GLN A 9 -1.89 -14.26 -15.69
N VAL A 10 -1.49 -13.73 -14.55
CA VAL A 10 -1.30 -14.51 -13.33
C VAL A 10 -2.67 -14.74 -12.69
N GLU A 11 -3.05 -16.00 -12.54
CA GLU A 11 -4.19 -16.41 -11.72
C GLU A 11 -3.67 -16.79 -10.32
N GLY A 12 -4.18 -16.13 -9.29
CA GLY A 12 -3.78 -16.40 -7.90
C GLY A 12 -4.55 -17.60 -7.33
N ASN A 13 -3.88 -18.46 -6.57
CA ASN A 13 -4.50 -19.63 -5.92
C ASN A 13 -5.49 -19.25 -4.80
N VAL A 14 -5.30 -18.07 -4.21
CA VAL A 14 -6.12 -17.54 -3.12
C VAL A 14 -6.32 -16.04 -3.34
N SER A 15 -7.50 -15.53 -3.03
CA SER A 15 -7.80 -14.11 -3.02
C SER A 15 -8.42 -13.68 -1.70
N ALA A 16 -8.19 -12.43 -1.31
CA ALA A 16 -8.79 -11.81 -0.15
C ALA A 16 -9.07 -10.33 -0.44
N ASN A 17 -9.99 -9.74 0.32
CA ASN A 17 -10.42 -8.36 0.16
C ASN A 17 -9.70 -7.38 1.10
N THR A 18 -8.72 -7.84 1.87
CA THR A 18 -7.88 -6.99 2.72
C THR A 18 -6.41 -7.37 2.59
N TYR A 19 -5.53 -6.38 2.65
CA TYR A 19 -4.08 -6.62 2.63
C TYR A 19 -3.60 -7.39 3.85
N HIS A 20 -4.22 -7.18 5.02
CA HIS A 20 -3.87 -7.91 6.24
C HIS A 20 -4.07 -9.42 6.07
N SER A 21 -5.21 -9.86 5.54
CA SER A 21 -5.45 -11.27 5.26
C SER A 21 -4.45 -11.84 4.25
N LEU A 22 -4.12 -11.10 3.19
CA LEU A 22 -3.13 -11.55 2.22
C LEU A 22 -1.72 -11.68 2.85
N LEU A 23 -1.33 -10.75 3.72
CA LEU A 23 -0.04 -10.80 4.42
C LEU A 23 0.06 -11.96 5.39
N GLU A 24 -1.02 -12.25 6.12
CA GLU A 24 -1.07 -13.41 7.02
C GLU A 24 -0.88 -14.71 6.23
N LEU A 25 -1.58 -14.86 5.10
CA LEU A 25 -1.43 -16.04 4.23
C LEU A 25 0.00 -16.13 3.66
N ALA A 26 0.57 -15.02 3.19
CA ALA A 26 1.94 -15.00 2.69
C ALA A 26 2.96 -15.37 3.78
N SER A 27 2.75 -14.91 5.02
CA SER A 27 3.60 -15.24 6.18
C SER A 27 3.55 -16.74 6.54
N GLN A 28 2.49 -17.43 6.15
CA GLN A 28 2.33 -18.89 6.29
C GLN A 28 2.82 -19.67 5.06
N ASN A 29 3.59 -19.04 4.17
CA ASN A 29 4.15 -19.62 2.94
C ASN A 29 3.11 -20.00 1.87
N LEU A 30 1.93 -19.35 1.84
CA LEU A 30 0.92 -19.60 0.80
C LEU A 30 1.18 -18.85 -0.52
N GLY A 31 2.25 -18.07 -0.60
CA GLY A 31 2.70 -17.45 -1.86
C GLY A 31 3.27 -16.05 -1.67
N ILE A 32 3.33 -15.32 -2.79
CA ILE A 32 3.81 -13.94 -2.87
C ILE A 32 2.61 -13.01 -2.91
N VAL A 33 2.71 -11.86 -2.25
CA VAL A 33 1.66 -10.84 -2.23
C VAL A 33 2.19 -9.48 -2.66
N SER A 34 1.37 -8.74 -3.40
CA SER A 34 1.54 -7.31 -3.66
C SER A 34 0.70 -6.50 -2.67
N VAL A 35 1.34 -5.80 -1.75
CA VAL A 35 0.69 -4.91 -0.77
C VAL A 35 1.37 -3.55 -0.70
N PRO A 36 0.71 -2.51 -0.14
CA PRO A 36 1.36 -1.24 0.08
C PRO A 36 2.59 -1.36 0.98
N TYR A 37 3.70 -0.74 0.57
CA TYR A 37 5.00 -0.87 1.23
C TYR A 37 4.97 -0.45 2.71
N TYR A 38 4.21 0.60 3.04
CA TYR A 38 4.08 1.09 4.42
C TYR A 38 3.51 0.05 5.39
N GLN A 39 2.79 -0.98 4.93
CA GLN A 39 2.26 -2.04 5.81
C GLN A 39 3.31 -3.08 6.18
N VAL A 40 4.39 -3.16 5.40
CA VAL A 40 5.35 -4.26 5.48
C VAL A 40 6.75 -3.79 5.83
N LYS A 41 7.01 -2.49 5.89
CA LYS A 41 8.33 -1.96 6.17
C LYS A 41 8.96 -2.58 7.43
N GLU A 42 8.25 -2.59 8.56
CA GLU A 42 8.76 -3.18 9.80
C GLU A 42 8.99 -4.70 9.69
N LEU A 43 8.16 -5.40 8.91
CA LEU A 43 8.31 -6.84 8.67
C LEU A 43 9.52 -7.15 7.80
N ILE A 44 9.83 -6.28 6.83
CA ILE A 44 11.04 -6.36 6.01
C ILE A 44 12.27 -6.05 6.88
N ASP A 45 12.23 -4.95 7.65
CA ASP A 45 13.32 -4.53 8.53
C ASP A 45 13.66 -5.61 9.59
N SER A 46 12.64 -6.37 10.02
CA SER A 46 12.78 -7.49 10.97
C SER A 46 13.04 -8.85 10.31
N ASN A 47 13.28 -8.90 8.99
CA ASN A 47 13.50 -10.13 8.22
C ASN A 47 12.37 -11.19 8.35
N LYS A 48 11.14 -10.75 8.65
CA LYS A 48 9.97 -11.64 8.70
C LYS A 48 9.41 -11.92 7.32
N ILE A 49 9.59 -10.98 6.39
CA ILE A 49 9.24 -11.14 4.98
C ILE A 49 10.36 -10.56 4.10
N PHE A 50 10.35 -10.93 2.82
CA PHE A 50 11.35 -10.46 1.85
C PHE A 50 10.69 -9.63 0.74
N HIS A 51 11.31 -8.50 0.40
CA HIS A 51 10.90 -7.69 -0.75
C HIS A 51 11.42 -8.32 -2.04
N LEU A 52 10.50 -8.72 -2.91
CA LEU A 52 10.81 -9.37 -4.19
C LEU A 52 10.72 -8.35 -5.33
N LEU A 53 11.56 -8.54 -6.36
CA LEU A 53 11.58 -7.71 -7.58
C LEU A 53 11.74 -6.20 -7.27
N PRO A 54 12.73 -5.79 -6.47
CA PRO A 54 12.88 -4.39 -6.03
C PRO A 54 13.11 -3.39 -7.17
N GLU A 55 13.53 -3.87 -8.34
CA GLU A 55 13.68 -3.07 -9.55
C GLU A 55 12.35 -2.79 -10.28
N TRP A 56 11.27 -3.47 -9.88
CA TRP A 56 9.93 -3.28 -10.41
C TRP A 56 9.07 -2.47 -9.43
N SER A 57 8.21 -1.61 -9.96
CA SER A 57 7.25 -0.87 -9.17
C SER A 57 5.83 -1.11 -9.66
N ILE A 58 4.91 -1.16 -8.70
CA ILE A 58 3.49 -1.20 -8.96
C ILE A 58 2.99 0.24 -8.89
N LYS A 59 2.01 0.59 -9.73
CA LYS A 59 1.45 1.94 -9.75
C LYS A 59 0.94 2.31 -8.35
N THR A 60 1.45 3.41 -7.82
CA THR A 60 1.07 3.86 -6.49
C THR A 60 -0.24 4.63 -6.52
N HIS A 61 -0.95 4.58 -5.40
CA HIS A 61 -2.25 5.23 -5.23
C HIS A 61 -2.10 6.42 -4.29
N LYS A 62 -2.67 7.56 -4.69
CA LYS A 62 -2.69 8.75 -3.83
C LYS A 62 -3.56 8.51 -2.61
N LEU A 63 -3.13 9.03 -1.46
CA LEU A 63 -3.95 9.11 -0.25
C LEU A 63 -4.81 10.38 -0.29
N TYR A 64 -6.04 10.26 0.18
CA TYR A 64 -7.01 11.36 0.17
C TYR A 64 -7.71 11.49 1.51
N LEU A 65 -7.86 12.74 1.97
CA LEU A 65 -8.81 13.08 3.03
C LEU A 65 -10.18 13.31 2.40
N VAL A 66 -11.10 12.37 2.59
CA VAL A 66 -12.45 12.44 2.04
C VAL A 66 -13.44 12.82 3.12
N TYR A 67 -14.16 13.93 2.93
CA TYR A 67 -15.20 14.40 3.83
C TYR A 67 -16.29 15.13 3.04
N ALA A 68 -17.52 15.11 3.56
CA ALA A 68 -18.65 15.76 2.92
C ALA A 68 -18.38 17.28 2.75
N GLN A 69 -18.76 17.81 1.59
CA GLN A 69 -18.72 19.25 1.35
C GLN A 69 -19.62 19.97 2.35
N ARG A 70 -19.12 21.07 2.93
CA ARG A 70 -19.85 21.90 3.87
C ARG A 70 -19.62 23.36 3.57
N ARG A 71 -20.64 24.19 3.80
CA ARG A 71 -20.53 25.66 3.65
C ARG A 71 -19.55 26.27 4.66
N VAL A 72 -19.51 25.74 5.88
CA VAL A 72 -18.57 26.14 6.93
C VAL A 72 -17.84 24.89 7.42
N ILE A 73 -16.51 24.90 7.32
CA ILE A 73 -15.67 23.81 7.80
C ILE A 73 -15.49 24.00 9.32
N PRO A 74 -15.88 23.03 10.16
CA PRO A 74 -15.66 23.12 11.60
C PRO A 74 -14.17 23.23 11.94
N LYS A 75 -13.82 24.05 12.93
CA LYS A 75 -12.43 24.24 13.37
C LYS A 75 -11.69 22.92 13.63
N LYS A 76 -12.35 21.95 14.29
CA LYS A 76 -11.79 20.61 14.53
C LYS A 76 -11.37 19.87 13.25
N MET A 77 -12.14 20.02 12.17
CA MET A 77 -11.86 19.37 10.89
C MET A 77 -10.67 20.04 10.21
N SER A 78 -10.64 21.38 10.21
CA SER A 78 -9.50 22.11 9.66
C SER A 78 -8.21 21.76 10.37
N LEU A 79 -8.23 21.72 11.72
CA LEU A 79 -7.06 21.33 12.51
C LEU A 79 -6.62 19.89 12.24
N PHE A 80 -7.57 18.95 12.16
CA PHE A 80 -7.26 17.57 11.81
C PHE A 80 -6.62 17.46 10.42
N ASN A 81 -7.22 18.10 9.40
CA ASN A 81 -6.69 18.08 8.03
C ASN A 81 -5.27 18.65 7.96
N SER A 82 -5.02 19.77 8.65
CA SER A 82 -3.68 20.36 8.74
C SER A 82 -2.70 19.42 9.42
N ALA A 83 -3.06 18.86 10.57
CA ALA A 83 -2.18 17.96 11.32
C ALA A 83 -1.84 16.69 10.54
N VAL A 84 -2.81 16.07 9.86
CA VAL A 84 -2.57 14.88 9.03
C VAL A 84 -1.71 15.20 7.81
N THR A 85 -1.97 16.35 7.16
CA THR A 85 -1.17 16.77 5.99
C THR A 85 0.28 17.07 6.38
N GLU A 86 0.48 17.75 7.51
CA GLU A 86 1.80 18.02 8.06
C GLU A 86 2.52 16.72 8.40
N TRP A 87 1.88 15.81 9.15
CA TRP A 87 2.44 14.51 9.47
C TRP A 87 2.82 13.71 8.22
N LEU A 88 1.94 13.62 7.21
CA LEU A 88 2.24 12.93 5.96
C LEU A 88 3.42 13.56 5.21
N SER A 89 3.59 14.89 5.28
CA SER A 89 4.73 15.56 4.64
C SER A 89 6.08 15.26 5.30
N THR A 90 6.06 14.84 6.58
CA THR A 90 7.27 14.43 7.31
C THR A 90 7.67 12.98 7.07
N ASP A 91 6.75 12.13 6.58
CA ASP A 91 6.98 10.71 6.38
C ASP A 91 6.81 10.29 4.91
N ASN A 92 7.94 10.09 4.23
CA ASN A 92 7.98 9.69 2.83
C ASN A 92 7.45 8.27 2.57
N GLN A 93 7.21 7.44 3.61
CA GLN A 93 6.76 6.06 3.43
C GLN A 93 5.33 5.95 2.86
N TYR A 94 4.53 7.01 2.98
CA TYR A 94 3.12 7.05 2.56
C TYR A 94 2.90 7.83 1.25
N LEU A 95 3.96 8.43 0.69
CA LEU A 95 3.88 9.34 -0.46
C LEU A 95 4.50 8.77 -1.75
N LEU A 96 5.11 7.59 -1.68
CA LEU A 96 5.66 6.87 -2.84
C LEU A 96 4.56 6.12 -3.59
#